data_AF-A0A7Y0CIP2-F1
#
_entry.id   AF-A0A7Y0CIP2-F1
#
_cell.length_a   1.000
_cell.length_b   1.000
_cell.length_c   1.000
_cell.angle_alpha   90.00
_cell.angle_beta   90.00
_cell.angle_gamma   90.00
#
_symmetry.space_group_name_H-M   'P 1'
#
loop_
_entity.id
_entity.type
_entity.pdbx_description
1 polymer ?
#
loop_
_entity_poly.entity_id
_entity_poly.type
_entity_poly.pdbx_seq_one_letter_code
_entity_poly.pdbx_strand_id
1 'polypeptide(L)'
;MPEGAAERWGVVVVPLQVVVGGERHLEGWDLPPAELTAALTHGVRVTTSQPAPAAFAEAYARAAASGAREIVSVHLSGELSGTVRAAQLAALAVPVPVHVIDSRSVVMGLGFAVLSAARLARGGRPVDDDGVWQRHTAGGVERVGSPGLIRSLARRVRHQEPAATVPAERAADGAAV
;
A
#
# COMPACT_ATOMS: atom_id res chain seq x y z
N MET A 1 -11.78 -2.91 -4.87
CA MET A 1 -11.18 -4.27 -4.80
C MET A 1 -12.29 -5.25 -4.39
N PRO A 2 -12.27 -6.53 -4.81
CA PRO A 2 -13.28 -7.49 -4.36
C PRO A 2 -13.31 -7.64 -2.83
N GLU A 3 -14.47 -7.94 -2.28
CA GLU A 3 -14.65 -8.17 -0.84
C GLU A 3 -13.79 -9.34 -0.33
N GLY A 4 -13.27 -9.19 0.90
CA GLY A 4 -12.39 -10.16 1.54
C GLY A 4 -11.00 -10.28 0.91
N ALA A 5 -10.71 -9.57 -0.19
CA ALA A 5 -9.43 -9.72 -0.87
C ALA A 5 -8.28 -9.11 -0.09
N ALA A 6 -8.53 -8.06 0.71
CA ALA A 6 -7.51 -7.45 1.57
C ALA A 6 -6.96 -8.49 2.54
N GLU A 7 -7.86 -9.17 3.24
CA GLU A 7 -7.59 -10.17 4.26
C GLU A 7 -6.88 -11.39 3.64
N ARG A 8 -7.41 -11.92 2.54
CA ARG A 8 -6.81 -13.08 1.83
C ARG A 8 -5.37 -12.81 1.39
N TRP A 9 -5.09 -11.59 0.96
CA TRP A 9 -3.76 -11.20 0.47
C TRP A 9 -2.87 -10.57 1.55
N GLY A 10 -3.36 -10.38 2.78
CA GLY A 10 -2.62 -9.73 3.87
C GLY A 10 -2.34 -8.24 3.60
N VAL A 11 -3.24 -7.58 2.87
CA VAL A 11 -3.15 -6.15 2.56
C VAL A 11 -3.75 -5.35 3.70
N VAL A 12 -2.97 -4.40 4.23
CA VAL A 12 -3.45 -3.41 5.20
C VAL A 12 -4.04 -2.22 4.45
N VAL A 13 -5.27 -1.84 4.81
CA VAL A 13 -5.96 -0.67 4.26
C VAL A 13 -5.86 0.49 5.25
N VAL A 14 -5.42 1.66 4.78
CA VAL A 14 -5.51 2.93 5.51
C VAL A 14 -6.70 3.69 4.94
N PRO A 15 -7.79 3.89 5.69
CA PRO A 15 -9.03 4.47 5.17
C PRO A 15 -8.88 5.97 4.87
N LEU A 16 -9.64 6.45 3.89
CA LEU A 16 -9.86 7.87 3.68
C LEU A 16 -10.78 8.44 4.77
N GLN A 17 -10.70 9.76 4.95
CA GLN A 17 -11.64 10.48 5.81
C GLN A 17 -12.80 11.01 4.96
N VAL A 18 -14.02 10.84 5.47
CA VAL A 18 -15.25 11.37 4.89
C VAL A 18 -15.88 12.31 5.91
N VAL A 19 -16.31 13.48 5.47
CA VAL A 19 -17.04 14.43 6.29
C VAL A 19 -18.49 14.46 5.82
N VAL A 20 -19.42 14.06 6.68
CA VAL A 20 -20.86 14.02 6.40
C VAL A 20 -21.56 14.96 7.37
N GLY A 21 -22.25 15.98 6.85
CA GLY A 21 -22.99 16.93 7.72
C GLY A 21 -22.11 17.71 8.71
N GLY A 22 -20.79 17.74 8.51
CA GLY A 22 -19.82 18.37 9.42
C GLY A 22 -19.10 17.39 10.36
N GLU A 23 -19.56 16.14 10.43
CA GLU A 23 -18.94 15.09 11.24
C GLU A 23 -17.93 14.27 10.42
N ARG A 24 -16.83 13.85 11.06
CA ARG A 24 -15.74 13.12 10.39
C ARG A 24 -15.86 11.63 10.66
N HIS A 25 -15.67 10.86 9.60
CA HIS A 25 -15.73 9.42 9.57
C HIS A 25 -14.53 8.85 8.81
N LEU A 26 -14.15 7.62 9.12
CA LEU A 26 -13.29 6.74 8.35
C LEU A 26 -14.13 5.89 7.38
N GLU A 27 -13.85 6.04 6.09
CA GLU A 27 -14.54 5.29 5.03
C GLU A 27 -14.54 3.78 5.30
N GLY A 28 -15.72 3.16 5.34
CA GLY A 28 -15.88 1.71 5.48
C GLY A 28 -15.66 1.16 6.89
N TRP A 29 -15.36 2.01 7.89
CA TRP A 29 -15.28 1.60 9.30
C TRP A 29 -16.44 2.12 10.13
N ASP A 30 -16.49 3.43 10.35
CA ASP A 30 -17.54 4.11 11.11
C ASP A 30 -18.56 4.81 10.20
N LEU A 31 -18.39 4.67 8.87
CA LEU A 31 -19.36 5.05 7.85
C LEU A 31 -19.54 3.91 6.84
N PRO A 32 -20.55 3.04 7.05
CA PRO A 32 -20.93 2.02 6.09
C PRO A 32 -21.36 2.62 4.73
N PRO A 33 -21.15 1.91 3.61
CA PRO A 33 -21.53 2.41 2.28
C PRO A 33 -23.00 2.79 2.13
N ALA A 34 -23.90 2.09 2.83
CA ALA A 34 -25.33 2.37 2.83
C ALA A 34 -25.65 3.74 3.48
N GLU A 35 -24.95 4.09 4.56
CA GLU A 35 -25.14 5.37 5.25
C GLU A 35 -24.58 6.53 4.43
N LEU A 36 -23.41 6.35 3.81
CA LEU A 36 -22.87 7.32 2.86
C LEU A 36 -23.82 7.56 1.68
N THR A 37 -24.39 6.47 1.12
CA THR A 37 -25.35 6.55 0.03
C THR A 37 -26.60 7.31 0.46
N ALA A 38 -27.16 6.98 1.64
CA ALA A 38 -28.31 7.68 2.19
C ALA A 38 -28.03 9.18 2.38
N ALA A 39 -26.89 9.56 2.94
CA ALA A 39 -26.50 10.96 3.12
C ALA A 39 -26.47 11.71 1.78
N LEU A 40 -25.87 11.12 0.74
CA LEU A 40 -25.83 11.68 -0.61
C LEU A 40 -27.24 11.82 -1.20
N THR A 41 -28.09 10.80 -1.06
CA THR A 41 -29.49 10.83 -1.57
C THR A 41 -30.34 11.89 -0.88
N HIS A 42 -30.13 12.13 0.41
CA HIS A 42 -30.83 13.17 1.17
C HIS A 42 -30.21 14.57 1.00
N GLY A 43 -29.21 14.73 0.13
CA GLY A 43 -28.57 16.02 -0.13
C GLY A 43 -27.73 16.55 1.03
N VAL A 44 -27.34 15.69 1.98
CA VAL A 44 -26.42 16.05 3.05
C VAL A 44 -25.07 16.38 2.43
N ARG A 45 -24.42 17.46 2.88
CA ARG A 45 -23.10 17.83 2.38
C ARG A 45 -22.09 16.73 2.74
N VAL A 46 -21.45 16.17 1.72
CA VAL A 46 -20.37 15.18 1.85
C VAL A 46 -19.10 15.73 1.22
N THR A 47 -17.99 15.64 1.93
CA THR A 47 -16.65 15.91 1.39
C THR A 47 -15.68 14.82 1.82
N THR A 48 -14.60 14.63 1.07
CA THR A 48 -13.54 13.68 1.42
C THR A 48 -12.24 14.41 1.71
N SER A 49 -11.38 13.77 2.51
CA SER A 49 -10.00 14.19 2.72
C SER A 49 -9.06 13.00 2.73
N GLN A 50 -7.80 13.25 2.34
CA GLN A 50 -6.73 12.27 2.44
C GLN A 50 -6.54 11.79 3.89
N PRO A 51 -5.96 10.59 4.11
CA PRO A 51 -5.62 10.14 5.44
C PRO A 51 -4.49 11.02 6.00
N ALA A 52 -4.46 11.19 7.32
CA ALA A 52 -3.36 11.88 7.97
C ALA A 52 -2.05 11.08 7.81
N PRO A 53 -0.88 11.74 7.67
CA PRO A 53 0.41 11.05 7.66
C PRO A 53 0.63 10.12 8.86
N ALA A 54 0.11 10.50 10.05
CA ALA A 54 0.18 9.67 11.24
C ALA A 54 -0.50 8.29 11.06
N ALA A 55 -1.63 8.23 10.36
CA ALA A 55 -2.32 6.96 10.12
C ALA A 55 -1.49 5.99 9.26
N PHE A 56 -0.76 6.53 8.26
CA PHE A 56 0.20 5.75 7.50
C PHE A 56 1.40 5.31 8.35
N ALA A 57 1.95 6.21 9.18
CA ALA A 57 3.10 5.91 10.02
C ALA A 57 2.79 4.78 11.01
N GLU A 58 1.60 4.81 11.61
CA GLU A 58 1.12 3.73 12.48
C GLU A 58 0.97 2.41 11.72
N ALA A 59 0.38 2.42 10.51
CA ALA A 59 0.24 1.22 9.70
C ALA A 59 1.62 0.63 9.32
N TYR A 60 2.57 1.48 8.95
CA TYR A 60 3.93 1.07 8.62
C TYR A 60 4.70 0.53 9.84
N ALA A 61 4.59 1.20 10.99
CA ALA A 61 5.19 0.76 12.24
C ALA A 61 4.64 -0.61 12.67
N ARG A 62 3.32 -0.82 12.58
CA ARG A 62 2.71 -2.13 12.86
C ARG A 62 3.20 -3.22 11.92
N ALA A 63 3.30 -2.94 10.63
CA ALA A 63 3.84 -3.88 9.66
C ALA A 63 5.30 -4.26 9.98
N ALA A 64 6.14 -3.26 10.29
CA ALA A 64 7.53 -3.47 10.70
C ALA A 64 7.63 -4.31 11.99
N ALA A 65 6.83 -3.98 13.00
CA ALA A 65 6.76 -4.73 14.26
C ALA A 65 6.28 -6.18 14.07
N SER A 66 5.53 -6.44 12.99
CA SER A 66 5.08 -7.79 12.61
C SER A 66 6.12 -8.55 11.77
N GLY A 67 7.32 -8.00 11.61
CA GLY A 67 8.45 -8.63 10.92
C GLY A 67 8.60 -8.27 9.45
N ALA A 68 7.85 -7.29 8.94
CA ALA A 68 8.06 -6.81 7.57
C ALA A 68 9.43 -6.14 7.45
N ARG A 69 10.25 -6.61 6.50
CA ARG A 69 11.59 -6.04 6.23
C ARG A 69 11.53 -4.86 5.26
N GLU A 70 10.50 -4.82 4.43
CA GLU A 70 10.19 -3.76 3.47
C GLU A 70 8.67 -3.69 3.31
N ILE A 71 8.15 -2.51 2.92
CA ILE A 71 6.72 -2.26 2.76
C ILE A 71 6.48 -1.70 1.35
N VAL A 72 5.45 -2.21 0.67
CA VAL A 72 4.94 -1.61 -0.57
C VAL A 72 3.60 -0.93 -0.26
N SER A 73 3.52 0.38 -0.51
CA SER A 73 2.32 1.17 -0.24
C SER A 73 1.79 1.77 -1.53
N VAL A 74 0.63 1.29 -1.98
CA VAL A 74 0.03 1.67 -3.28
C VAL A 74 -1.17 2.57 -3.04
N HIS A 75 -1.23 3.71 -3.73
CA HIS A 75 -2.25 4.73 -3.49
C HIS A 75 -2.93 5.17 -4.77
N LEU A 76 -4.10 5.80 -4.61
CA LEU A 76 -4.80 6.50 -5.68
C LEU A 76 -3.92 7.59 -6.33
N SER A 77 -4.33 7.99 -7.53
CA SER A 77 -3.65 9.01 -8.33
C SER A 77 -3.27 10.25 -7.51
N GLY A 78 -1.98 10.60 -7.53
CA GLY A 78 -1.47 11.84 -6.92
C GLY A 78 -2.03 13.11 -7.58
N GLU A 79 -2.51 13.02 -8.82
CA GLU A 79 -3.19 14.14 -9.52
C GLU A 79 -4.56 14.46 -8.90
N LEU A 80 -5.17 13.51 -8.18
CA LEU A 80 -6.51 13.65 -7.59
C LEU A 80 -6.46 13.91 -6.08
N SER A 81 -5.36 13.54 -5.42
CA SER A 81 -5.30 13.54 -3.95
C SER A 81 -3.88 13.66 -3.43
N GLY A 82 -3.73 14.35 -2.29
CA GLY A 82 -2.48 14.41 -1.52
C GLY A 82 -2.10 13.12 -0.80
N THR A 83 -2.84 12.02 -0.99
CA THR A 83 -2.64 10.75 -0.27
C THR A 83 -1.24 10.16 -0.49
N VAL A 84 -0.72 10.17 -1.72
CA VAL A 84 0.65 9.72 -2.02
C VAL A 84 1.67 10.53 -1.23
N ARG A 85 1.48 11.84 -1.14
CA ARG A 85 2.37 12.74 -0.40
C ARG A 85 2.33 12.47 1.10
N ALA A 86 1.15 12.24 1.66
CA ALA A 86 0.98 11.88 3.07
C ALA A 86 1.70 10.56 3.42
N ALA A 87 1.57 9.55 2.56
CA ALA A 87 2.26 8.28 2.68
C ALA A 87 3.80 8.43 2.59
N GLN A 88 4.30 9.24 1.65
CA GLN A 88 5.73 9.55 1.53
C GLN A 88 6.29 10.23 2.78
N LEU A 89 5.54 11.15 3.40
CA LEU A 89 5.96 11.78 4.66
C LEU A 89 6.04 10.76 5.80
N ALA A 90 5.04 9.89 5.89
CA ALA A 90 4.98 8.83 6.89
C ALA A 90 6.11 7.79 6.75
N ALA A 91 6.50 7.48 5.51
CA ALA A 91 7.60 6.57 5.20
C ALA A 91 8.94 7.00 5.81
N LEU A 92 9.15 8.31 6.03
CA LEU A 92 10.37 8.83 6.64
C LEU A 92 10.47 8.52 8.15
N ALA A 93 9.36 8.18 8.79
CA ALA A 93 9.28 8.01 10.24
C ALA A 93 9.45 6.55 10.69
N VAL A 94 9.69 5.60 9.78
CA VAL A 94 9.77 4.17 10.09
C VAL A 94 11.13 3.58 9.74
N PRO A 95 11.60 2.56 10.49
CA PRO A 95 12.97 2.03 10.34
C PRO A 95 13.14 1.07 9.15
N VAL A 96 12.06 0.72 8.45
CA VAL A 96 12.07 -0.19 7.30
C VAL A 96 11.81 0.57 6.00
N PRO A 97 12.42 0.17 4.86
CA PRO A 97 12.12 0.79 3.57
C PRO A 97 10.64 0.71 3.22
N VAL A 98 10.05 1.85 2.85
CA VAL A 98 8.68 1.93 2.32
C VAL A 98 8.71 2.43 0.88
N HIS A 99 8.24 1.59 -0.03
CA HIS A 99 8.10 1.88 -1.45
C HIS A 99 6.70 2.44 -1.71
N VAL A 100 6.59 3.76 -1.71
CA VAL A 100 5.33 4.46 -2.00
C VAL A 100 5.10 4.55 -3.50
N ILE A 101 3.96 4.04 -3.97
CA ILE A 101 3.59 3.93 -5.38
C ILE A 101 2.34 4.77 -5.64
N ASP A 102 2.47 5.75 -6.53
CA ASP A 102 1.31 6.37 -7.17
C ASP A 102 0.81 5.46 -8.29
N SER A 103 -0.40 4.91 -8.14
CA SER A 103 -1.00 4.03 -9.16
C SER A 103 -1.46 4.78 -10.41
N ARG A 104 -1.59 6.12 -10.35
CA ARG A 104 -2.26 6.95 -11.36
C ARG A 104 -3.69 6.45 -11.69
N SER A 105 -4.32 5.77 -10.73
CA SER A 105 -5.63 5.12 -10.86
C SER A 105 -6.49 5.34 -9.60
N VAL A 106 -7.74 4.92 -9.66
CA VAL A 106 -8.73 4.98 -8.58
C VAL A 106 -9.66 3.76 -8.65
N VAL A 107 -10.50 3.57 -7.63
CA VAL A 107 -11.56 2.55 -7.59
C VAL A 107 -11.00 1.15 -7.88
N MET A 108 -11.54 0.42 -8.86
CA MET A 108 -11.12 -0.94 -9.15
C MET A 108 -9.72 -1.01 -9.76
N GLY A 109 -9.32 0.00 -10.53
CA GLY A 109 -7.96 0.07 -11.09
C GLY A 109 -6.89 0.13 -10.00
N LEU A 110 -7.12 0.89 -8.93
CA LEU A 110 -6.26 0.87 -7.74
C LEU A 110 -6.26 -0.52 -7.08
N GLY A 111 -7.43 -1.16 -6.95
CA GLY A 111 -7.55 -2.51 -6.40
C GLY A 111 -6.71 -3.55 -7.15
N PHE A 112 -6.70 -3.51 -8.49
CA PHE A 112 -5.86 -4.40 -9.29
C PHE A 112 -4.37 -4.12 -9.07
N ALA A 113 -3.95 -2.86 -8.98
CA ALA A 113 -2.57 -2.50 -8.68
C ALA A 113 -2.11 -3.04 -7.31
N VAL A 114 -2.95 -2.91 -6.29
CA VAL A 114 -2.71 -3.44 -4.94
C VAL A 114 -2.55 -4.97 -4.96
N LEU A 115 -3.47 -5.68 -5.62
CA LEU A 115 -3.44 -7.15 -5.68
C LEU A 115 -2.22 -7.68 -6.44
N SER A 116 -1.83 -7.01 -7.53
CA SER A 116 -0.61 -7.33 -8.26
C SER A 116 0.64 -7.14 -7.41
N ALA A 117 0.72 -6.04 -6.65
CA ALA A 117 1.81 -5.79 -5.71
C ALA A 117 1.87 -6.86 -4.60
N ALA A 118 0.73 -7.21 -3.99
CA ALA A 118 0.65 -8.22 -2.94
C ALA A 118 1.08 -9.61 -3.43
N ARG A 119 0.68 -9.99 -4.65
CA ARG A 119 1.05 -11.27 -5.26
C ARG A 119 2.56 -11.37 -5.52
N LEU A 120 3.16 -10.27 -5.99
CA LEU A 120 4.60 -10.19 -6.20
C LEU A 120 5.41 -10.22 -4.90
N ALA A 121 4.93 -9.54 -3.85
CA ALA A 121 5.56 -9.57 -2.53
C ALA A 121 5.61 -10.99 -1.94
N ARG A 122 4.64 -11.84 -2.28
CA ARG A 122 4.58 -13.27 -1.90
C ARG A 122 5.37 -14.21 -2.84
N GLY A 123 6.13 -13.68 -3.79
CA GLY A 123 6.89 -14.49 -4.75
C GLY A 123 6.07 -15.06 -5.92
N GLY A 124 4.80 -14.67 -6.05
CA GLY A 124 3.95 -15.02 -7.18
C GLY A 124 4.23 -14.17 -8.42
N ARG A 125 3.83 -14.65 -9.61
CA ARG A 125 3.81 -13.83 -10.83
C ARG A 125 2.71 -12.75 -10.72
N PRO A 126 2.84 -11.56 -11.34
CA PRO A 126 1.74 -10.58 -11.41
C PRO A 126 0.45 -11.23 -11.92
N VAL A 127 -0.72 -10.66 -11.56
CA VAL A 127 -1.94 -10.97 -12.30
C VAL A 127 -1.80 -10.31 -13.65
N ASP A 128 -1.54 -11.13 -14.65
CA ASP A 128 -1.44 -10.73 -16.04
C ASP A 128 -2.86 -10.73 -16.60
N ASP A 129 -3.39 -9.56 -16.90
CA ASP A 129 -4.23 -9.37 -18.10
C ASP A 129 -3.39 -8.58 -19.12
N ASP A 130 -2.17 -9.05 -19.39
CA ASP A 130 -1.14 -8.49 -20.30
C ASP A 130 -0.31 -7.29 -19.81
N GLY A 131 -0.18 -7.05 -18.50
CA GLY A 131 0.92 -6.26 -17.90
C GLY A 131 1.19 -4.83 -18.44
N VAL A 132 0.31 -4.28 -19.27
CA VAL A 132 0.40 -2.95 -19.88
C VAL A 132 -0.74 -2.11 -19.34
N TRP A 133 -0.40 -1.02 -18.63
CA TRP A 133 -1.39 -0.03 -18.21
C TRP A 133 -1.86 0.75 -19.43
N GLN A 134 -3.11 0.53 -19.84
CA GLN A 134 -3.76 1.24 -20.93
C GLN A 134 -4.58 2.40 -20.37
N ARG A 135 -4.27 3.65 -20.77
CA ARG A 135 -5.13 4.82 -20.52
C ARG A 135 -6.14 4.92 -21.67
N HIS A 136 -7.43 4.89 -21.36
CA HIS A 136 -8.48 5.24 -22.31
C HIS A 136 -8.65 6.76 -22.36
N THR A 137 -8.49 7.36 -23.54
CA THR A 137 -8.86 8.75 -23.82
C THR A 137 -9.93 8.81 -24.91
N ALA A 138 -10.61 9.94 -25.05
CA ALA A 138 -11.65 10.15 -26.06
C ALA A 138 -11.16 9.97 -27.52
N GLY A 139 -9.85 9.82 -27.76
CA GLY A 139 -9.23 9.60 -29.07
C GLY A 139 -8.49 8.27 -29.24
N GLY A 140 -8.56 7.34 -28.29
CA GLY A 140 -7.93 6.02 -28.38
C GLY A 140 -7.14 5.59 -27.14
N VAL A 141 -6.43 4.47 -27.27
CA VAL A 141 -5.66 3.81 -26.21
C VAL A 141 -4.20 4.25 -26.27
N GLU A 142 -3.68 4.82 -25.18
CA GLU A 142 -2.25 5.18 -25.02
C GLU A 142 -1.56 4.28 -23.98
N ARG A 143 -0.31 3.87 -24.27
CA ARG A 143 0.53 3.05 -23.40
C ARG A 143 1.27 3.93 -22.38
N VAL A 144 1.06 3.72 -21.07
CA VAL A 144 1.76 4.49 -20.02
C VAL A 144 2.38 3.55 -18.98
N GLY A 145 3.69 3.35 -19.06
CA GLY A 145 4.49 2.69 -18.01
C GLY A 145 4.90 1.24 -18.32
N SER A 146 6.11 0.86 -17.90
CA SER A 146 6.69 -0.46 -18.19
C SER A 146 6.76 -1.36 -16.93
N PRO A 147 6.59 -2.68 -17.07
CA PRO A 147 6.81 -3.70 -16.03
C PRO A 147 8.20 -3.68 -15.36
N GLY A 148 9.12 -2.84 -15.83
CA GLY A 148 10.51 -2.76 -15.41
C GLY A 148 10.70 -2.25 -13.98
N LEU A 149 9.85 -1.34 -13.48
CA LEU A 149 10.02 -0.73 -12.15
C LEU A 149 9.65 -1.71 -11.03
N ILE A 150 8.51 -2.39 -11.16
CA ILE A 150 8.09 -3.41 -10.20
C ILE A 150 9.04 -4.63 -10.26
N ARG A 151 9.54 -4.98 -11.46
CA ARG A 151 10.54 -6.04 -11.66
C ARG A 151 11.95 -5.65 -11.19
N SER A 152 12.32 -4.36 -11.16
CA SER A 152 13.61 -3.90 -10.63
C SER A 152 13.60 -3.89 -9.11
N LEU A 153 12.47 -3.51 -8.49
CA LEU A 153 12.25 -3.60 -7.05
C LEU A 153 12.25 -5.07 -6.59
N ALA A 154 11.49 -5.95 -7.25
CA ALA A 154 11.49 -7.39 -6.93
C ALA A 154 12.84 -8.10 -7.15
N ARG A 155 13.74 -7.55 -7.98
CA ARG A 155 15.10 -8.08 -8.17
C ARG A 155 16.07 -7.61 -7.09
N ARG A 156 15.94 -6.39 -6.56
CA ARG A 156 16.80 -5.91 -5.46
C ARG A 156 16.57 -6.69 -4.16
N VAL A 157 15.32 -7.02 -3.86
CA VAL A 157 14.95 -7.88 -2.71
C VAL A 157 15.65 -9.25 -2.76
N ARG A 158 15.92 -9.81 -3.95
CA ARG A 158 16.60 -11.11 -4.10
C ARG A 158 18.12 -11.07 -4.04
N HIS A 159 18.74 -9.90 -4.24
CA HIS A 159 20.20 -9.74 -4.17
C HIS A 159 20.70 -9.20 -2.82
N GLN A 160 19.78 -8.94 -1.87
CA GLN A 160 20.05 -8.45 -0.52
C GLN A 160 19.76 -9.51 0.56
N GLU A 161 19.88 -10.79 0.23
CA GLU A 161 20.02 -11.86 1.23
C GLU A 161 21.26 -11.57 2.10
N PRO A 162 21.19 -11.72 3.44
CA PRO A 162 22.34 -11.52 4.30
C PRO A 162 23.43 -12.56 3.97
N ALA A 163 24.68 -12.10 3.95
CA ALA A 163 25.84 -12.99 3.91
C ALA A 163 25.72 -14.03 5.04
N ALA A 164 26.13 -15.26 4.70
CA ALA A 164 26.06 -16.46 5.52
C ALA A 164 26.31 -16.25 7.02
N THR A 165 25.53 -16.98 7.81
CA THR A 165 25.73 -17.25 9.23
C THR A 165 27.19 -17.55 9.56
N VAL A 166 27.79 -16.71 10.40
CA VAL A 166 28.98 -17.08 11.19
C VAL A 166 28.52 -18.01 12.31
N PRO A 167 29.10 -19.21 12.49
CA PRO A 167 28.74 -20.05 13.63
C PRO A 167 29.26 -19.42 14.93
N ALA A 168 28.40 -19.48 15.95
CA ALA A 168 28.64 -18.99 17.30
C ALA A 168 29.86 -19.66 17.97
N GLU A 169 30.47 -18.88 18.88
CA GLU A 169 31.58 -19.21 19.76
C GLU A 169 31.56 -20.62 20.37
N ARG A 170 32.77 -21.18 20.54
CA ARG A 170 33.10 -21.94 21.75
C ARG A 170 34.10 -21.12 22.57
N ALA A 171 33.58 -20.37 23.53
CA ALA A 171 34.32 -19.86 24.68
C ALA A 171 33.87 -20.65 25.92
N ALA A 172 34.73 -21.56 26.38
CA ALA A 172 34.80 -22.22 27.70
C ALA A 172 36.05 -23.12 27.58
N ASP A 173 37.06 -23.13 28.44
CA ASP A 173 37.24 -22.83 29.87
C ASP A 173 38.60 -22.12 30.02
N GLY A 174 38.83 -21.18 30.94
CA GLY A 174 38.78 -21.41 32.38
C GLY A 174 40.22 -21.55 32.90
N ALA A 175 40.76 -20.46 33.44
CA ALA A 175 42.03 -20.45 34.14
C ALA A 175 41.90 -21.17 35.49
N ALA A 176 42.79 -22.13 35.78
CA ALA A 176 43.27 -22.42 37.13
C ALA A 176 44.53 -23.31 37.08
N VAL A 177 45.55 -22.84 37.81
CA VAL A 177 46.85 -23.43 38.22
C VAL A 177 48.04 -23.10 37.32
#